data_AF-A0A2A4RVG0-F1
#
_entry.id   AF-A0A2A4RVG0-F1
#
_cell.length_a   1.000
_cell.length_b   1.000
_cell.length_c   1.000
_cell.angle_alpha   90.00
_cell.angle_beta   90.00
_cell.angle_gamma   90.00
#
_symmetry.space_group_name_H-M   'P 1'
#
loop_
_entity.id
_entity.type
_entity.pdbx_description
1 polymer ?
#
loop_
_entity_poly.entity_id
_entity_poly.type
_entity_poly.pdbx_seq_one_letter_code
_entity_poly.pdbx_strand_id
1 'polypeptide(L)'
;MIIKSKDDQQAQVDFLSDLLERDFPKEKKSAIERELKSLRSGNKGEETSAYYLDFDFRRSEDWALIHDLRIEHEGDVAQIDHLLISRMLDIYVIETKNFASGVSISEEGAFCYFYNNKPFDIPSPITQNERHISLLRHFLQKCDLLPKRLSRTLTPEFKNIVLISPKSRLTKPSKGTYDCSMVMKSDRFLERFKDDNSGNTFGSVFSNLARTLPSVGLKRFAEVLALHHKPASIDYLAKLGLKEAASPHESAAETAPDCPKCGKAMMLRTARKGKNTGNQFWGCSGFPKCECTVAIEKSVDMRHTCPKCDGEMIKKMGRESGKAFWGCKAYPTCNGSISIDLEKGRGNK
;
A
#
# COMPACT_ATOMS: atom_id res chain seq x y z
N MET A 1 12.79 23.13 2.75
CA MET A 1 11.85 22.70 3.79
C MET A 1 11.15 21.46 3.30
N ILE A 2 11.00 20.44 4.15
CA ILE A 2 10.22 19.24 3.81
C ILE A 2 8.77 19.50 4.21
N ILE A 3 7.86 19.37 3.26
CA ILE A 3 6.42 19.57 3.45
C ILE A 3 5.73 18.25 3.71
N LYS A 4 6.12 17.20 2.97
CA LYS A 4 5.63 15.84 3.13
C LYS A 4 6.80 14.88 3.01
N SER A 5 7.00 14.06 4.04
CA SER A 5 7.94 12.94 4.01
C SER A 5 7.38 11.78 3.20
N LYS A 6 8.25 10.82 2.87
CA LYS A 6 7.89 9.59 2.18
C LYS A 6 6.76 8.83 2.92
N ASP A 7 5.85 8.21 2.19
CA ASP A 7 4.82 7.34 2.76
C ASP A 7 5.44 6.06 3.32
N ASP A 8 4.94 5.63 4.47
CA ASP A 8 5.37 4.37 5.08
C ASP A 8 4.75 3.18 4.33
N GLN A 9 5.60 2.40 3.67
CA GLN A 9 5.20 1.20 2.94
C GLN A 9 5.29 -0.08 3.78
N GLN A 10 5.69 0.00 5.06
CA GLN A 10 5.90 -1.16 5.91
C GLN A 10 4.64 -2.01 6.04
N ALA A 11 3.47 -1.39 6.18
CA ALA A 11 2.19 -2.11 6.24
C ALA A 11 1.92 -2.98 4.99
N GLN A 12 2.30 -2.50 3.80
CA GLN A 12 2.14 -3.27 2.55
C GLN A 12 3.16 -4.42 2.47
N VAL A 13 4.39 -4.18 2.94
CA VAL A 13 5.44 -5.21 3.04
C VAL A 13 5.03 -6.31 4.02
N ASP A 14 4.49 -5.95 5.18
CA ASP A 14 4.02 -6.89 6.20
C ASP A 14 2.86 -7.71 5.66
N PHE A 15 1.87 -7.06 5.05
CA PHE A 15 0.72 -7.74 4.43
C PHE A 15 1.15 -8.79 3.41
N LEU A 16 2.04 -8.44 2.47
CA LEU A 16 2.52 -9.38 1.46
C LEU A 16 3.39 -10.50 2.05
N SER A 17 4.14 -10.21 3.13
CA SER A 17 4.93 -11.20 3.84
C SER A 17 4.04 -12.21 4.56
N ASP A 18 3.01 -11.74 5.28
CA ASP A 18 1.99 -12.58 5.91
C ASP A 18 1.25 -13.43 4.87
N LEU A 19 0.92 -12.85 3.72
CA LEU A 19 0.25 -13.57 2.63
C LEU A 19 1.11 -14.70 2.06
N LEU A 20 2.44 -14.56 2.06
CA LEU A 20 3.38 -15.58 1.60
C LEU A 20 3.48 -16.78 2.57
N GLU A 21 3.28 -16.54 3.87
CA GLU A 21 3.27 -17.57 4.90
C GLU A 21 2.04 -18.48 4.82
N ARG A 22 0.93 -17.98 4.27
CA ARG A 22 -0.31 -18.76 4.09
C ARG A 22 -0.14 -19.92 3.11
N ASP A 23 -1.06 -20.87 3.18
CA ASP A 23 -1.08 -22.00 2.26
C ASP A 23 -1.70 -21.59 0.92
N PHE A 24 -0.84 -21.49 -0.10
CA PHE A 24 -1.22 -21.18 -1.46
C PHE A 24 -0.43 -22.05 -2.44
N PRO A 25 -0.97 -22.33 -3.63
CA PRO A 25 -0.23 -23.01 -4.70
C PRO A 25 1.09 -22.29 -5.01
N LYS A 26 2.12 -23.06 -5.39
CA LYS A 26 3.47 -22.55 -5.69
C LYS A 26 3.47 -21.36 -6.66
N GLU A 27 2.62 -21.39 -7.68
CA GLU A 27 2.47 -20.31 -8.66
C GLU A 27 2.01 -18.98 -8.02
N LYS A 28 1.06 -19.05 -7.09
CA LYS A 28 0.56 -17.89 -6.35
C LYS A 28 1.61 -17.36 -5.37
N LYS A 29 2.33 -18.24 -4.67
CA LYS A 29 3.47 -17.84 -3.82
C LYS A 29 4.55 -17.12 -4.64
N SER A 30 4.90 -17.64 -5.82
CA SER A 30 5.85 -16.97 -6.71
C SER A 30 5.34 -15.61 -7.21
N ALA A 31 4.03 -15.45 -7.43
CA ALA A 31 3.44 -14.15 -7.75
C ALA A 31 3.57 -13.15 -6.57
N ILE A 32 3.26 -13.58 -5.35
CA ILE A 32 3.43 -12.78 -4.12
C ILE A 32 4.90 -12.39 -3.93
N GLU A 33 5.85 -13.32 -4.09
CA GLU A 33 7.29 -13.05 -3.98
C GLU A 33 7.76 -12.01 -4.99
N ARG A 34 7.29 -12.09 -6.24
CA ARG A 34 7.63 -11.10 -7.29
C ARG A 34 7.10 -9.72 -6.92
N GLU A 35 5.86 -9.64 -6.43
CA GLU A 35 5.26 -8.38 -6.00
C GLU A 35 6.01 -7.78 -4.81
N LEU A 36 6.31 -8.57 -3.78
CA LEU A 36 7.08 -8.16 -2.62
C LEU A 36 8.49 -7.68 -3.00
N LYS A 37 9.14 -8.40 -3.93
CA LYS A 37 10.45 -8.00 -4.47
C LYS A 37 10.36 -6.67 -5.23
N SER A 38 9.31 -6.50 -6.04
CA SER A 38 9.06 -5.27 -6.79
C SER A 38 8.89 -4.08 -5.83
N LEU A 39 7.98 -4.20 -4.86
CA LEU A 39 7.71 -3.20 -3.83
C LEU A 39 8.98 -2.79 -3.08
N ARG A 40 9.75 -3.76 -2.56
CA ARG A 40 11.01 -3.48 -1.85
C ARG A 40 12.05 -2.81 -2.74
N SER A 41 12.15 -3.22 -4.00
CA SER A 41 13.13 -2.67 -4.94
C SER A 41 12.81 -1.25 -5.38
N GLY A 42 11.52 -0.93 -5.58
CA GLY A 42 11.02 0.42 -5.82
C GLY A 42 11.26 1.31 -4.62
N ASN A 43 10.81 0.86 -3.44
CA ASN A 43 10.96 1.59 -2.18
C ASN A 43 12.41 1.99 -1.91
N LYS A 44 13.35 1.05 -2.04
CA LYS A 44 14.78 1.31 -1.83
C LYS A 44 15.36 2.36 -2.79
N GLY A 45 14.89 2.37 -4.05
CA GLY A 45 15.32 3.34 -5.04
C GLY A 45 14.91 4.74 -4.63
N GLU A 46 13.61 4.91 -4.37
CA GLU A 46 12.99 6.14 -3.90
C GLU A 46 13.58 6.61 -2.56
N GLU A 47 13.83 5.72 -1.59
CA GLU A 47 14.49 6.04 -0.31
C GLU A 47 15.89 6.62 -0.51
N THR A 48 16.65 6.07 -1.47
CA THR A 48 18.00 6.56 -1.78
C THR A 48 17.94 7.98 -2.36
N SER A 49 17.04 8.24 -3.30
CA SER A 49 16.85 9.59 -3.86
C SER A 49 16.32 10.58 -2.82
N ALA A 50 15.33 10.16 -2.02
CA ALA A 50 14.77 10.97 -0.94
C ALA A 50 15.85 11.36 0.08
N TYR A 51 16.75 10.45 0.44
CA TYR A 51 17.87 10.76 1.34
C TYR A 51 18.74 11.92 0.82
N TYR A 52 19.12 11.92 -0.46
CA TYR A 52 19.93 12.99 -1.04
C TYR A 52 19.15 14.31 -1.08
N LEU A 53 17.89 14.27 -1.51
CA LEU A 53 17.04 15.47 -1.57
C LEU A 53 16.78 16.06 -0.18
N ASP A 54 16.49 15.23 0.82
CA ASP A 54 16.32 15.67 2.20
C ASP A 54 17.61 16.28 2.74
N PHE A 55 18.75 15.64 2.50
CA PHE A 55 20.04 16.15 2.92
C PHE A 55 20.28 17.56 2.40
N ASP A 56 19.99 17.79 1.11
CA ASP A 56 20.23 19.06 0.42
C ASP A 56 19.19 20.14 0.76
N PHE A 57 17.91 19.77 0.89
CA PHE A 57 16.80 20.73 0.91
C PHE A 57 16.07 20.85 2.26
N ARG A 58 16.32 19.97 3.24
CA ARG A 58 15.59 20.01 4.54
C ARG A 58 15.69 21.35 5.26
N ARG A 59 16.85 22.01 5.17
CA ARG A 59 17.13 23.30 5.83
C ARG A 59 16.87 24.52 4.95
N SER A 60 16.45 24.33 3.70
CA SER A 60 16.24 25.46 2.79
C SER A 60 14.94 26.19 3.09
N GLU A 61 14.95 27.52 3.06
CA GLU A 61 13.74 28.35 3.12
C GLU A 61 13.22 28.74 1.72
N ASP A 62 14.03 28.50 0.68
CA ASP A 62 13.74 28.89 -0.70
C ASP A 62 13.18 27.73 -1.55
N TRP A 63 13.11 26.55 -0.95
CA TRP A 63 12.70 25.32 -1.62
C TRP A 63 11.73 24.52 -0.74
N ALA A 64 10.65 24.05 -1.34
CA ALA A 64 9.70 23.14 -0.71
C ALA A 64 9.79 21.75 -1.37
N LEU A 65 9.90 20.71 -0.55
CA LEU A 65 10.04 19.32 -0.98
C LEU A 65 8.83 18.50 -0.51
N ILE A 66 8.17 17.81 -1.44
CA ILE A 66 7.03 16.91 -1.18
C ILE A 66 7.39 15.54 -1.76
N HIS A 67 7.37 14.50 -0.92
CA HIS A 67 7.55 13.11 -1.36
C HIS A 67 6.22 12.40 -1.56
N ASP A 68 6.20 11.42 -2.46
CA ASP A 68 5.09 10.53 -2.81
C ASP A 68 3.78 11.30 -3.00
N LEU A 69 3.80 12.33 -3.84
CA LEU A 69 2.59 13.10 -4.13
C LEU A 69 1.75 12.33 -5.15
N ARG A 70 0.57 11.88 -4.72
CA ARG A 70 -0.40 11.21 -5.60
C ARG A 70 -1.64 12.06 -5.74
N ILE A 71 -1.92 12.52 -6.95
CA ILE A 71 -3.07 13.37 -7.28
C ILE A 71 -3.98 12.61 -8.22
N GLU A 72 -5.28 12.70 -7.96
CA GLU A 72 -6.32 12.16 -8.84
C GLU A 72 -7.21 13.30 -9.33
N HIS A 73 -7.42 13.38 -10.64
CA HIS A 73 -8.24 14.43 -11.24
C HIS A 73 -8.88 13.91 -12.53
N GLU A 74 -10.20 14.08 -12.67
CA GLU A 74 -10.98 13.67 -13.86
C GLU A 74 -10.78 12.20 -14.29
N GLY A 75 -10.47 11.31 -13.33
CA GLY A 75 -10.23 9.88 -13.59
C GLY A 75 -8.77 9.52 -13.89
N ASP A 76 -7.92 10.52 -14.13
CA ASP A 76 -6.48 10.33 -14.30
C ASP A 76 -5.74 10.42 -12.97
N VAL A 77 -4.56 9.80 -12.91
CA VAL A 77 -3.71 9.73 -11.72
C VAL A 77 -2.29 10.17 -12.06
N ALA A 78 -1.74 11.08 -11.26
CA ALA A 78 -0.33 11.43 -11.26
C ALA A 78 0.28 10.92 -9.97
N GLN A 79 1.32 10.09 -10.09
CA GLN A 79 2.14 9.66 -8.97
C GLN A 79 3.53 10.24 -9.14
N ILE A 80 3.91 11.14 -8.24
CA ILE A 80 5.16 11.87 -8.31
C ILE A 80 5.99 11.47 -7.10
N ASP A 81 7.13 10.82 -7.34
CA ASP A 81 8.00 10.37 -6.26
C ASP A 81 8.50 11.56 -5.45
N HIS A 82 9.05 12.57 -6.11
CA HIS A 82 9.50 13.79 -5.43
C HIS A 82 9.13 15.05 -6.23
N LEU A 83 8.59 16.05 -5.53
CA LEU A 83 8.28 17.36 -6.08
C LEU A 83 9.10 18.42 -5.34
N LEU A 84 9.95 19.13 -6.07
CA LEU A 84 10.78 20.19 -5.52
C LEU A 84 10.37 21.53 -6.15
N ILE A 85 9.95 22.48 -5.30
CA ILE A 85 9.33 23.74 -5.72
C ILE A 85 10.19 24.92 -5.25
N SER A 86 10.63 25.75 -6.20
CA SER A 86 11.36 26.99 -5.93
C SER A 86 10.42 28.13 -5.56
N ARG A 87 10.96 29.19 -4.94
CA ARG A 87 10.21 30.45 -4.78
C ARG A 87 9.80 31.11 -6.09
N MET A 88 10.49 30.84 -7.20
CA MET A 88 10.12 31.34 -8.52
C MET A 88 9.12 30.43 -9.25
N LEU A 89 8.63 29.38 -8.59
CA LEU A 89 7.76 28.35 -9.15
C LEU A 89 8.41 27.53 -10.26
N ASP A 90 9.72 27.31 -10.17
CA ASP A 90 10.36 26.19 -10.83
C ASP A 90 9.98 24.92 -10.07
N ILE A 91 9.16 24.09 -10.71
CA ILE A 91 8.64 22.85 -10.15
C ILE A 91 9.39 21.69 -10.82
N TYR A 92 10.34 21.13 -10.11
CA TYR A 92 11.03 19.92 -10.52
C TYR A 92 10.17 18.72 -10.14
N VAL A 93 9.65 18.03 -11.16
CA VAL A 93 8.90 16.79 -11.01
C VAL A 93 9.89 15.65 -11.23
N ILE A 94 10.20 14.94 -10.15
CA ILE A 94 11.32 14.01 -10.09
C ILE A 94 10.76 12.59 -9.99
N GLU A 95 11.04 11.79 -11.01
CA GLU A 95 10.80 10.34 -11.02
C GLU A 95 12.08 9.62 -10.59
N THR A 96 11.99 8.63 -9.71
CA THR A 96 13.10 7.78 -9.30
C THR A 96 12.98 6.38 -9.89
N LYS A 97 14.01 5.92 -10.59
CA LYS A 97 14.10 4.56 -11.11
C LYS A 97 15.29 3.80 -10.55
N ASN A 98 15.04 2.57 -10.09
CA ASN A 98 16.09 1.68 -9.60
C ASN A 98 16.41 0.59 -10.62
N PHE A 99 17.39 0.83 -11.49
CA PHE A 99 17.86 -0.16 -12.45
C PHE A 99 19.06 -0.93 -11.91
N ALA A 100 18.83 -2.09 -11.29
CA ALA A 100 19.86 -2.85 -10.56
C ALA A 100 21.19 -3.03 -11.32
N SER A 101 21.17 -3.34 -12.63
CA SER A 101 22.39 -3.47 -13.45
C SER A 101 22.69 -2.27 -14.34
N GLY A 102 21.70 -1.38 -14.55
CA GLY A 102 21.85 -0.16 -15.34
C GLY A 102 20.78 0.03 -16.40
N VAL A 103 20.85 1.19 -17.07
CA VAL A 103 19.97 1.62 -18.14
C VAL A 103 20.79 2.21 -19.29
N SER A 104 20.35 1.98 -20.51
CA SER A 104 20.86 2.63 -21.73
C SER A 104 19.74 3.38 -22.43
N ILE A 105 20.09 4.51 -23.01
CA ILE A 105 19.20 5.33 -23.84
C ILE A 105 19.80 5.32 -25.25
N SER A 106 19.00 4.95 -26.25
CA SER A 106 19.42 4.93 -27.65
C SER A 106 19.46 6.34 -28.25
N GLU A 107 19.99 6.45 -29.47
CA GLU A 107 20.02 7.70 -30.24
C GLU A 107 18.61 8.20 -30.61
N GLU A 108 17.64 7.29 -30.68
CA GLU A 108 16.22 7.57 -30.93
C GLU A 108 15.43 7.80 -29.63
N GLY A 109 16.08 7.72 -28.47
CA GLY A 109 15.45 7.89 -27.16
C GLY A 109 14.78 6.63 -26.60
N ALA A 110 15.06 5.44 -27.15
CA ALA A 110 14.56 4.18 -26.60
C ALA A 110 15.29 3.82 -25.30
N PHE A 111 14.55 3.38 -24.27
CA PHE A 111 15.11 2.98 -22.99
C PHE A 111 15.22 1.45 -22.93
N CYS A 112 16.40 0.97 -22.55
CA CYS A 112 16.62 -0.43 -22.22
C CYS A 112 17.24 -0.54 -20.82
N TYR A 113 16.75 -1.46 -19.99
CA TYR A 113 17.42 -1.82 -18.73
C TYR A 113 18.17 -3.13 -18.88
N PHE A 114 19.21 -3.31 -18.06
CA PHE A 114 19.99 -4.53 -18.03
C PHE A 114 19.56 -5.42 -16.86
N TYR A 115 19.38 -6.71 -17.13
CA TYR A 115 19.21 -7.75 -16.11
C TYR A 115 20.01 -8.98 -16.49
N ASN A 116 20.90 -9.43 -15.61
CA ASN A 116 21.86 -10.51 -15.90
C ASN A 116 22.59 -10.30 -17.24
N ASN A 117 23.04 -9.06 -17.49
CA ASN A 117 23.69 -8.60 -18.73
C ASN A 117 22.86 -8.73 -20.02
N LYS A 118 21.56 -9.06 -19.92
CA LYS A 118 20.63 -9.05 -21.06
C LYS A 118 19.87 -7.72 -21.09
N PRO A 119 19.78 -7.05 -22.25
CA PRO A 119 18.97 -5.85 -22.41
C PRO A 119 17.49 -6.21 -22.51
N PHE A 120 16.64 -5.36 -21.93
CA PHE A 120 15.19 -5.45 -22.02
C PHE A 120 14.63 -4.05 -22.25
N ASP A 121 13.77 -3.92 -23.26
CA ASP A 121 13.13 -2.65 -23.59
C ASP A 121 12.10 -2.28 -22.54
N ILE A 122 12.07 -1.00 -22.19
CA ILE A 122 11.10 -0.43 -21.25
C ILE A 122 10.48 0.84 -21.84
N PRO A 123 9.25 1.16 -21.42
CA PRO A 123 8.67 2.46 -21.69
C PRO A 123 9.56 3.58 -21.16
N SER A 124 9.57 4.71 -21.86
CA SER A 124 10.34 5.90 -21.48
C SER A 124 9.88 6.46 -20.13
N PRO A 125 10.76 6.49 -19.10
CA PRO A 125 10.46 7.15 -17.83
C PRO A 125 10.24 8.65 -17.99
N ILE A 126 10.87 9.27 -19.01
CA ILE A 126 10.68 10.68 -19.35
C ILE A 126 9.22 10.91 -19.72
N THR A 127 8.71 10.14 -20.68
CA THR A 127 7.34 10.28 -21.18
C THR A 127 6.31 9.89 -20.12
N GLN A 128 6.63 8.92 -19.25
CA GLN A 128 5.82 8.62 -18.07
C GLN A 128 5.69 9.87 -17.18
N ASN A 129 6.80 10.52 -16.85
CA ASN A 129 6.81 11.69 -15.98
C ASN A 129 6.19 12.94 -16.65
N GLU A 130 6.29 13.08 -17.98
CA GLU A 130 5.60 14.13 -18.74
C GLU A 130 4.08 14.06 -18.58
N ARG A 131 3.52 12.85 -18.51
CA ARG A 131 2.09 12.66 -18.25
C ARG A 131 1.71 13.13 -16.85
N HIS A 132 2.53 12.84 -15.85
CA HIS A 132 2.34 13.34 -14.49
C HIS A 132 2.42 14.88 -14.44
N ILE A 133 3.40 15.48 -15.12
CA ILE A 133 3.53 16.94 -15.24
C ILE A 133 2.30 17.56 -15.89
N SER A 134 1.81 16.96 -16.98
CA SER A 134 0.63 17.43 -17.70
C SER A 134 -0.60 17.45 -16.80
N LEU A 135 -0.85 16.34 -16.08
CA LEU A 135 -1.96 16.24 -15.15
C LEU A 135 -1.81 17.19 -13.96
N LEU A 136 -0.63 17.31 -13.36
CA LEU A 136 -0.37 18.25 -12.27
C LEU A 136 -0.62 19.69 -12.72
N ARG A 137 -0.16 20.07 -13.91
CA ARG A 137 -0.41 21.40 -14.49
C ARG A 137 -1.91 21.65 -14.65
N HIS A 138 -2.63 20.68 -15.20
CA HIS A 138 -4.07 20.78 -15.40
C HIS A 138 -4.80 20.92 -14.06
N PHE A 139 -4.46 20.08 -13.10
CA PHE A 139 -4.99 20.09 -11.74
C PHE A 139 -4.81 21.45 -11.05
N LEU A 140 -3.59 22.02 -11.07
CA LEU A 140 -3.31 23.32 -10.47
C LEU A 140 -4.15 24.45 -11.09
N GLN A 141 -4.38 24.41 -12.40
CA GLN A 141 -5.19 25.39 -13.11
C GLN A 141 -6.68 25.23 -12.81
N LYS A 142 -7.21 24.00 -12.89
CA LYS A 142 -8.64 23.72 -12.70
C LYS A 142 -9.12 23.93 -11.28
N CYS A 143 -8.27 23.64 -10.30
CA CYS A 143 -8.58 23.84 -8.89
C CYS A 143 -8.24 25.26 -8.38
N ASP A 144 -7.86 26.21 -9.26
CA ASP A 144 -7.41 27.58 -8.93
C ASP A 144 -6.35 27.60 -7.79
N LEU A 145 -5.43 26.64 -7.81
CA LEU A 145 -4.38 26.50 -6.79
C LEU A 145 -3.15 27.36 -7.07
N LEU A 146 -3.08 27.98 -8.25
CA LEU A 146 -1.95 28.79 -8.65
C LEU A 146 -1.84 30.05 -7.77
N PRO A 147 -0.67 30.32 -7.18
CA PRO A 147 -0.52 31.46 -6.30
C PRO A 147 -0.58 32.77 -7.08
N LYS A 148 -1.16 33.80 -6.44
CA LYS A 148 -1.31 35.14 -7.01
C LYS A 148 -0.35 36.10 -6.31
N ARG A 149 0.32 36.97 -7.06
CA ARG A 149 1.17 38.04 -6.55
C ARG A 149 0.92 39.32 -7.32
N LEU A 150 0.68 40.42 -6.59
CA LEU A 150 0.34 41.72 -7.18
C LEU A 150 -0.80 41.61 -8.21
N SER A 151 -1.86 40.87 -7.85
CA SER A 151 -3.03 40.60 -8.70
C SER A 151 -2.75 39.84 -10.01
N ARG A 152 -1.57 39.23 -10.17
CA ARG A 152 -1.23 38.35 -11.29
C ARG A 152 -1.10 36.92 -10.82
N THR A 153 -1.72 35.99 -11.53
CA THR A 153 -1.46 34.56 -11.33
C THR A 153 -0.05 34.24 -11.79
N LEU A 154 0.72 33.59 -10.92
CA LEU A 154 2.06 33.13 -11.25
C LEU A 154 1.95 31.77 -11.91
N THR A 155 2.60 31.62 -13.07
CA THR A 155 2.61 30.37 -13.83
C THR A 155 3.89 29.60 -13.53
N PRO A 156 3.80 28.34 -13.06
CA PRO A 156 4.98 27.52 -12.80
C PRO A 156 5.69 27.07 -14.08
N GLU A 157 7.01 27.01 -14.00
CA GLU A 157 7.84 26.31 -14.97
C GLU A 157 8.12 24.90 -14.48
N PHE A 158 7.72 23.88 -15.25
CA PHE A 158 7.91 22.49 -14.86
C PHE A 158 9.17 21.92 -15.47
N LYS A 159 10.00 21.30 -14.64
CA LYS A 159 11.23 20.62 -15.04
C LYS A 159 11.04 19.12 -14.86
N ASN A 160 11.13 18.36 -15.94
CA ASN A 160 11.10 16.89 -15.90
C ASN A 160 12.48 16.39 -15.48
N ILE A 161 12.55 15.57 -14.43
CA ILE A 161 13.80 14.94 -13.99
C ILE A 161 13.56 13.45 -13.77
N VAL A 162 14.50 12.64 -14.25
CA VAL A 162 14.54 11.20 -13.95
C VAL A 162 15.84 10.90 -13.21
N LEU A 163 15.73 10.55 -11.93
CA LEU A 163 16.84 10.11 -11.11
C LEU A 163 16.98 8.61 -11.18
N ILE A 164 18.22 8.16 -11.34
CA ILE A 164 18.57 6.75 -11.20
C ILE A 164 19.51 6.55 -10.01
N SER A 165 19.56 5.32 -9.50
CA SER A 165 20.48 4.95 -8.43
C SER A 165 21.95 5.28 -8.81
N PRO A 166 22.76 5.81 -7.88
CA PRO A 166 24.17 6.09 -8.12
C PRO A 166 24.98 4.85 -8.51
N LYS A 167 24.51 3.68 -8.06
CA LYS A 167 25.12 2.37 -8.32
C LYS A 167 24.81 1.81 -9.71
N SER A 168 23.79 2.34 -10.38
CA SER A 168 23.38 1.90 -11.72
C SER A 168 24.33 2.42 -12.79
N ARG A 169 24.59 1.60 -13.81
CA ARG A 169 25.22 2.09 -15.05
C ARG A 169 24.22 2.94 -15.83
N LEU A 170 24.69 4.06 -16.38
CA LEU A 170 23.91 4.91 -17.29
C LEU A 170 24.70 5.09 -18.58
N THR A 171 24.16 4.54 -19.67
CA THR A 171 24.70 4.78 -21.01
C THR A 171 23.80 5.80 -21.70
N LYS A 172 24.38 6.92 -22.11
CA LYS A 172 23.68 7.98 -22.86
C LYS A 172 24.07 7.91 -24.34
N PRO A 173 23.20 8.38 -25.25
CA PRO A 173 23.51 8.53 -26.66
C PRO A 173 24.62 9.56 -26.88
N SER A 174 25.11 9.62 -28.12
CA SER A 174 26.11 10.60 -28.52
C SER A 174 25.58 12.02 -28.32
N LYS A 175 26.50 12.98 -28.10
CA LYS A 175 26.09 14.37 -27.86
C LYS A 175 25.36 14.92 -29.09
N GLY A 176 24.12 15.38 -28.89
CA GLY A 176 23.32 16.06 -29.92
C GLY A 176 22.34 15.16 -30.69
N THR A 177 22.27 13.86 -30.39
CA THR A 177 21.40 12.92 -31.11
C THR A 177 20.04 12.75 -30.42
N TYR A 178 20.05 12.68 -29.09
CA TYR A 178 18.84 12.78 -28.26
C TYR A 178 19.12 13.49 -26.94
N ASP A 179 18.28 14.46 -26.57
CA ASP A 179 18.40 15.16 -25.30
C ASP A 179 17.86 14.30 -24.15
N CYS A 180 18.77 13.64 -23.46
CA CYS A 180 18.50 12.93 -22.20
C CYS A 180 19.18 13.64 -21.02
N SER A 181 19.32 14.96 -21.09
CA SER A 181 19.97 15.73 -20.04
C SER A 181 19.19 15.60 -18.73
N MET A 182 17.86 15.49 -18.74
CA MET A 182 17.05 15.26 -17.52
C MET A 182 17.27 13.91 -16.82
N VAL A 183 17.91 12.93 -17.47
CA VAL A 183 18.20 11.63 -16.84
C VAL A 183 19.56 11.69 -16.18
N MET A 184 19.63 11.52 -14.87
CA MET A 184 20.90 11.61 -14.13
C MET A 184 20.93 10.70 -12.91
N LYS A 185 22.13 10.47 -12.38
CA LYS A 185 22.26 9.79 -11.09
C LYS A 185 21.88 10.74 -9.96
N SER A 186 21.23 10.21 -8.93
CA SER A 186 20.70 11.03 -7.84
C SER A 186 21.78 11.82 -7.08
N ASP A 187 22.99 11.31 -6.97
CA ASP A 187 24.14 11.97 -6.34
C ASP A 187 24.68 13.19 -7.12
N ARG A 188 24.32 13.32 -8.41
CA ARG A 188 24.73 14.43 -9.28
C ARG A 188 23.67 15.51 -9.44
N PHE A 189 22.49 15.32 -8.84
CA PHE A 189 21.36 16.24 -8.99
C PHE A 189 21.71 17.66 -8.53
N LEU A 190 22.33 17.80 -7.35
CA LEU A 190 22.65 19.12 -6.78
C LEU A 190 23.66 19.91 -7.61
N GLU A 191 24.64 19.24 -8.23
CA GLU A 191 25.65 19.90 -9.06
C GLU A 191 24.98 20.60 -10.24
N ARG A 192 24.16 19.86 -10.99
CA ARG A 192 23.39 20.43 -12.10
C ARG A 192 22.42 21.51 -11.66
N PHE A 193 21.76 21.29 -10.54
CA PHE A 193 20.78 22.21 -10.01
C PHE A 193 21.39 23.59 -9.69
N LYS A 194 22.65 23.63 -9.23
CA LYS A 194 23.38 24.89 -9.00
C LYS A 194 23.72 25.59 -10.31
N ASP A 195 24.11 24.84 -11.34
CA ASP A 195 24.42 25.39 -12.66
C ASP A 195 23.21 26.08 -13.28
N ASP A 196 22.04 25.41 -13.24
CA ASP A 196 20.77 25.94 -13.77
C ASP A 196 20.34 27.25 -13.07
N ASN A 197 20.69 27.43 -11.79
CA ASN A 197 20.33 28.60 -10.98
C ASN A 197 21.37 29.74 -11.02
N SER A 198 22.57 29.52 -11.59
CA SER A 198 23.68 30.48 -11.56
C SER A 198 23.62 31.58 -12.62
N GLY A 199 22.80 31.42 -13.66
CA GLY A 199 22.69 32.34 -14.79
C GLY A 199 21.64 33.43 -14.58
N ASN A 200 21.95 34.51 -13.85
CA ASN A 200 21.08 35.70 -13.79
C ASN A 200 21.84 37.01 -14.07
N THR A 201 21.54 37.60 -15.23
CA THR A 201 22.03 38.93 -15.68
C THR A 201 21.20 40.06 -15.05
N PHE A 202 21.84 41.20 -14.76
CA PHE A 202 21.33 42.36 -13.99
C PHE A 202 19.89 42.87 -14.32
N GLY A 203 19.39 42.69 -15.55
CA GLY A 203 18.02 43.05 -15.94
C GLY A 203 16.92 42.06 -15.50
N SER A 204 17.26 40.80 -15.19
CA SER A 204 16.29 39.80 -14.71
C SER A 204 15.94 39.97 -13.23
N VAL A 205 16.75 40.68 -12.45
CA VAL A 205 16.60 40.79 -10.99
C VAL A 205 15.25 41.43 -10.60
N PHE A 206 14.84 42.50 -11.30
CA PHE A 206 13.57 43.20 -11.00
C PHE A 206 12.33 42.42 -11.45
N SER A 207 12.38 41.76 -12.61
CA SER A 207 11.27 40.91 -13.08
C SER A 207 11.15 39.62 -12.27
N ASN A 208 12.27 39.09 -11.79
CA ASN A 208 12.33 37.93 -10.90
C ASN A 208 11.70 38.26 -9.55
N LEU A 209 12.02 39.41 -8.94
CA LEU A 209 11.45 39.80 -7.64
C LEU A 209 9.91 39.95 -7.65
N ALA A 210 9.33 40.34 -8.79
CA ALA A 210 7.87 40.40 -8.95
C ALA A 210 7.22 39.01 -9.07
N ARG A 211 7.99 38.00 -9.54
CA ARG A 211 7.57 36.60 -9.71
C ARG A 211 7.94 35.69 -8.54
N THR A 212 8.90 36.08 -7.69
CA THR A 212 9.36 35.27 -6.56
C THR A 212 8.36 35.32 -5.41
N LEU A 213 7.84 34.18 -4.96
CA LEU A 213 7.02 34.09 -3.74
C LEU A 213 7.84 34.40 -2.48
N PRO A 214 7.24 34.98 -1.43
CA PRO A 214 7.84 34.93 -0.09
C PRO A 214 7.91 33.47 0.39
N SER A 215 8.86 33.13 1.27
CA SER A 215 9.04 31.76 1.77
C SER A 215 7.78 31.20 2.45
N VAL A 216 7.02 32.05 3.15
CA VAL A 216 5.70 31.69 3.71
C VAL A 216 4.67 31.37 2.62
N GLY A 217 4.70 32.11 1.51
CA GLY A 217 3.83 31.87 0.36
C GLY A 217 4.17 30.56 -0.37
N LEU A 218 5.46 30.27 -0.53
CA LEU A 218 5.95 28.98 -1.05
C LEU A 218 5.48 27.82 -0.16
N LYS A 219 5.71 27.94 1.16
CA LYS A 219 5.29 26.93 2.14
C LYS A 219 3.80 26.64 2.05
N ARG A 220 2.97 27.70 2.09
CA ARG A 220 1.51 27.57 2.00
C ARG A 220 1.07 26.91 0.69
N PHE A 221 1.66 27.32 -0.44
CA PHE A 221 1.35 26.71 -1.74
C PHE A 221 1.66 25.21 -1.75
N ALA A 222 2.83 24.83 -1.23
CA ALA A 222 3.24 23.43 -1.16
C ALA A 222 2.39 22.61 -0.17
N GLU A 223 2.04 23.16 1.00
CA GLU A 223 1.15 22.53 1.97
C GLU A 223 -0.24 22.28 1.37
N VAL A 224 -0.83 23.26 0.68
CA VAL A 224 -2.12 23.09 -0.01
C VAL A 224 -2.04 21.98 -1.05
N LEU A 225 -0.96 21.93 -1.84
CA LEU A 225 -0.77 20.86 -2.81
C LEU A 225 -0.64 19.49 -2.14
N ALA A 226 0.08 19.40 -1.02
CA ALA A 226 0.23 18.17 -0.25
C ALA A 226 -1.09 17.69 0.37
N LEU A 227 -2.02 18.59 0.74
CA LEU A 227 -3.35 18.23 1.24
C LEU A 227 -4.21 17.49 0.19
N HIS A 228 -3.89 17.61 -1.09
CA HIS A 228 -4.56 16.88 -2.17
C HIS A 228 -3.96 15.48 -2.42
N HIS A 229 -2.94 15.08 -1.66
CA HIS A 229 -2.37 13.75 -1.73
C HIS A 229 -3.43 12.69 -1.37
N LYS A 230 -3.59 11.70 -2.24
CA LYS A 230 -4.42 10.52 -2.02
C LYS A 230 -3.57 9.25 -2.09
N PRO A 231 -3.24 8.63 -0.93
CA PRO A 231 -2.41 7.43 -0.89
C PRO A 231 -2.96 6.33 -1.80
N ALA A 232 -2.09 5.56 -2.44
CA ALA A 232 -2.52 4.41 -3.22
C ALA A 232 -2.99 3.29 -2.27
N SER A 233 -4.25 2.87 -2.37
CA SER A 233 -4.75 1.65 -1.74
C SER A 233 -4.73 0.50 -2.76
N ILE A 234 -3.72 -0.36 -2.69
CA ILE A 234 -3.61 -1.51 -3.59
C ILE A 234 -4.33 -2.71 -2.94
N ASP A 235 -5.38 -3.19 -3.58
CA ASP A 235 -5.95 -4.49 -3.24
C ASP A 235 -5.06 -5.60 -3.82
N TYR A 236 -4.10 -6.04 -3.02
CA TYR A 236 -3.17 -7.11 -3.41
C TYR A 236 -3.87 -8.45 -3.63
N LEU A 237 -4.98 -8.72 -2.94
CA LEU A 237 -5.74 -9.96 -3.14
C LEU A 237 -6.36 -9.98 -4.52
N ALA A 238 -7.07 -8.90 -4.90
CA ALA A 238 -7.62 -8.76 -6.23
C ALA A 238 -6.51 -8.75 -7.30
N LYS A 239 -5.43 -7.97 -7.09
CA LYS A 239 -4.29 -7.89 -8.01
C LYS A 239 -3.66 -9.25 -8.30
N LEU A 240 -3.57 -10.10 -7.28
CA LEU A 240 -2.98 -11.45 -7.39
C LEU A 240 -4.02 -12.52 -7.78
N GLY A 241 -5.29 -12.14 -7.97
CA GLY A 241 -6.39 -13.06 -8.22
C GLY A 241 -6.53 -14.10 -7.12
N LEU A 242 -6.38 -13.66 -5.87
CA LEU A 242 -6.57 -14.44 -4.66
C LEU A 242 -7.95 -14.12 -4.09
N LYS A 243 -8.69 -15.15 -3.73
CA LYS A 243 -9.80 -14.99 -2.79
C LYS A 243 -9.19 -15.09 -1.41
N GLU A 244 -9.72 -14.36 -0.42
CA GLU A 244 -9.39 -14.65 0.97
C GLU A 244 -9.62 -16.15 1.19
N ALA A 245 -8.53 -16.91 1.30
CA ALA A 245 -8.60 -18.16 2.00
C ALA A 245 -8.99 -17.72 3.41
N ALA A 246 -10.24 -18.00 3.80
CA ALA A 246 -10.74 -17.76 5.15
C ALA A 246 -9.61 -18.14 6.10
N SER A 247 -9.06 -17.13 6.78
CA SER A 247 -7.95 -17.41 7.67
C SER A 247 -8.48 -18.42 8.70
N PRO A 248 -7.74 -19.48 9.05
CA PRO A 248 -8.09 -20.30 10.20
C PRO A 248 -8.06 -19.50 11.53
N HIS A 249 -7.76 -18.20 11.47
CA HIS A 249 -7.49 -17.33 12.60
C HIS A 249 -8.55 -16.25 12.84
N GLU A 250 -9.54 -16.05 11.95
CA GLU A 250 -10.61 -15.04 12.17
C GLU A 250 -11.94 -15.62 12.67
N SER A 251 -12.12 -16.94 12.77
CA SER A 251 -13.34 -17.49 13.39
C SER A 251 -13.25 -17.74 14.91
N ALA A 252 -12.08 -17.53 15.54
CA ALA A 252 -11.89 -17.83 16.96
C ALA A 252 -11.85 -16.59 17.87
N ALA A 253 -11.73 -15.38 17.33
CA ALA A 253 -11.65 -14.16 18.14
C ALA A 253 -13.02 -13.70 18.67
N GLU A 254 -14.13 -14.09 18.04
CA GLU A 254 -15.47 -13.67 18.48
C GLU A 254 -16.10 -14.58 19.56
N THR A 255 -15.44 -15.68 19.96
CA THR A 255 -15.99 -16.62 20.98
C THR A 255 -15.03 -16.93 22.12
N ALA A 256 -13.86 -16.30 22.18
CA ALA A 256 -12.92 -16.51 23.27
C ALA A 256 -13.43 -15.85 24.56
N PRO A 257 -13.69 -16.60 25.65
CA PRO A 257 -14.15 -16.03 26.91
C PRO A 257 -13.04 -15.22 27.59
N ASP A 258 -13.42 -14.25 28.43
CA ASP A 258 -12.50 -13.58 29.34
C ASP A 258 -12.08 -14.52 30.48
N CYS A 259 -10.83 -14.38 30.92
CA CYS A 259 -10.30 -15.18 32.03
C CYS A 259 -11.04 -14.83 33.33
N PRO A 260 -11.71 -15.79 34.00
CA PRO A 260 -12.46 -15.53 35.24
C PRO A 260 -11.56 -15.14 36.41
N LYS A 261 -10.23 -15.32 36.29
CA LYS A 261 -9.26 -15.04 37.35
C LYS A 261 -8.63 -13.65 37.25
N CYS A 262 -8.54 -13.06 36.06
CA CYS A 262 -7.83 -11.79 35.87
C CYS A 262 -8.43 -10.86 34.80
N GLY A 263 -9.53 -11.26 34.16
CA GLY A 263 -10.24 -10.45 33.15
C GLY A 263 -9.52 -10.30 31.81
N LYS A 264 -8.37 -10.95 31.59
CA LYS A 264 -7.66 -10.93 30.30
C LYS A 264 -8.24 -11.97 29.34
N ALA A 265 -8.22 -11.68 28.04
CA ALA A 265 -8.67 -12.61 27.00
C ALA A 265 -8.02 -14.01 27.12
N MET A 266 -8.79 -15.06 26.88
CA MET A 266 -8.28 -16.43 26.81
C MET A 266 -7.88 -16.82 25.39
N MET A 267 -6.91 -17.73 25.27
CA MET A 267 -6.41 -18.25 23.98
C MET A 267 -6.56 -19.76 23.92
N LEU A 268 -6.89 -20.29 22.76
CA LEU A 268 -7.03 -21.72 22.54
C LEU A 268 -5.66 -22.41 22.61
N ARG A 269 -5.53 -23.43 23.46
CA ARG A 269 -4.30 -24.21 23.65
C ARG A 269 -4.59 -25.70 23.61
N THR A 270 -3.63 -26.49 23.13
CA THR A 270 -3.74 -27.95 23.07
C THR A 270 -2.88 -28.57 24.17
N ALA A 271 -3.45 -29.51 24.93
CA ALA A 271 -2.72 -30.22 25.98
C ALA A 271 -1.65 -31.13 25.37
N ARG A 272 -0.39 -30.96 25.81
CA ARG A 272 0.78 -31.66 25.26
C ARG A 272 1.22 -32.89 26.06
N LYS A 273 0.74 -33.07 27.30
CA LYS A 273 1.11 -34.17 28.21
C LYS A 273 -0.09 -34.60 29.07
N GLY A 274 -0.16 -35.88 29.43
CA GLY A 274 -1.17 -36.46 30.32
C GLY A 274 -2.39 -37.09 29.60
N LYS A 275 -3.41 -37.50 30.37
CA LYS A 275 -4.62 -38.20 29.86
C LYS A 275 -5.45 -37.39 28.84
N ASN A 276 -5.30 -36.06 28.84
CA ASN A 276 -6.03 -35.15 27.95
C ASN A 276 -5.19 -34.69 26.75
N THR A 277 -4.07 -35.37 26.44
CA THR A 277 -3.19 -35.00 25.33
C THR A 277 -3.96 -34.96 24.02
N GLY A 278 -3.83 -33.86 23.28
CA GLY A 278 -4.55 -33.60 22.03
C GLY A 278 -5.88 -32.84 22.17
N ASN A 279 -6.45 -32.75 23.38
CA ASN A 279 -7.65 -31.94 23.59
C ASN A 279 -7.30 -30.44 23.69
N GLN A 280 -8.19 -29.60 23.16
CA GLN A 280 -8.09 -28.15 23.25
C GLN A 280 -8.76 -27.62 24.53
N PHE A 281 -8.22 -26.53 25.06
CA PHE A 281 -8.75 -25.80 26.21
C PHE A 281 -8.44 -24.31 26.06
N TRP A 282 -9.22 -23.45 26.70
CA TRP A 282 -8.92 -22.03 26.81
C TRP A 282 -7.86 -21.81 27.90
N GLY A 283 -6.75 -21.14 27.60
CA GLY A 283 -5.73 -20.75 28.57
C GLY A 283 -5.52 -19.24 28.58
N CYS A 284 -5.35 -18.65 29.76
CA CYS A 284 -5.18 -17.20 29.89
C CYS A 284 -4.00 -16.67 29.06
N SER A 285 -4.20 -15.55 28.35
CA SER A 285 -3.14 -14.81 27.66
C SER A 285 -2.04 -14.29 28.59
N GLY A 286 -2.35 -14.11 29.87
CA GLY A 286 -1.42 -13.64 30.89
C GLY A 286 -0.43 -14.69 31.43
N PHE A 287 -0.38 -15.91 30.88
CA PHE A 287 0.60 -16.93 31.26
C PHE A 287 2.05 -16.42 31.02
N PRO A 288 3.02 -16.68 31.93
CA PRO A 288 2.95 -17.53 33.12
C PRO A 288 2.37 -16.84 34.37
N LYS A 289 2.11 -15.52 34.32
CA LYS A 289 1.62 -14.76 35.49
C LYS A 289 0.19 -15.14 35.89
N CYS A 290 -0.59 -15.69 34.97
CA CYS A 290 -1.92 -16.25 35.23
C CYS A 290 -2.04 -17.61 34.53
N GLU A 291 -2.16 -18.69 35.32
CA GLU A 291 -2.25 -20.08 34.84
C GLU A 291 -3.69 -20.59 34.72
N CYS A 292 -4.68 -19.69 34.65
CA CYS A 292 -6.08 -20.08 34.56
C CYS A 292 -6.38 -20.76 33.21
N THR A 293 -7.11 -21.88 33.27
CA THR A 293 -7.59 -22.64 32.12
C THR A 293 -9.09 -22.93 32.25
N VAL A 294 -9.78 -23.01 31.12
CA VAL A 294 -11.22 -23.31 31.02
C VAL A 294 -11.42 -24.36 29.92
N ALA A 295 -12.24 -25.38 30.18
CA ALA A 295 -12.56 -26.40 29.20
C ALA A 295 -13.46 -25.82 28.10
N ILE A 296 -13.29 -26.29 26.86
CA ILE A 296 -14.20 -25.92 25.76
C ILE A 296 -15.42 -26.81 25.86
N GLU A 297 -16.60 -26.24 26.08
CA GLU A 297 -17.84 -26.96 25.86
C GLU A 297 -17.99 -27.23 24.37
N LYS A 298 -18.06 -28.51 23.98
CA LYS A 298 -18.28 -28.89 22.59
C LYS A 298 -19.70 -28.49 22.21
N SER A 299 -19.85 -27.35 21.54
CA SER A 299 -21.08 -26.96 20.88
C SER A 299 -21.42 -27.99 19.81
N VAL A 300 -22.55 -28.67 19.97
CA VAL A 300 -23.11 -29.55 18.94
C VAL A 300 -23.82 -28.65 17.93
N ASP A 301 -23.19 -28.45 16.77
CA ASP A 301 -23.75 -27.69 15.66
C ASP A 301 -24.95 -28.42 15.03
N MET A 302 -26.12 -27.78 15.10
CA MET A 302 -27.20 -27.66 14.08
C MET A 302 -28.49 -27.25 14.78
N ARG A 303 -28.87 -25.97 14.70
CA ARG A 303 -30.19 -25.50 15.15
C ARG A 303 -31.25 -26.01 14.18
N HIS A 304 -31.89 -27.13 14.51
CA HIS A 304 -33.17 -27.48 13.90
C HIS A 304 -34.26 -26.62 14.55
N THR A 305 -34.86 -25.73 13.78
CA THR A 305 -36.12 -25.06 14.17
C THR A 305 -37.29 -25.98 13.85
N CYS A 306 -38.30 -25.98 14.70
CA CYS A 306 -39.45 -26.86 14.56
C CYS A 306 -40.29 -26.43 13.34
N PRO A 307 -40.53 -27.30 12.35
CA PRO A 307 -41.27 -26.93 11.14
C PRO A 307 -42.77 -26.63 11.39
N LYS A 308 -43.25 -26.78 12.63
CA LYS A 308 -44.65 -26.50 13.01
C LYS A 308 -44.83 -25.22 13.82
N CYS A 309 -43.81 -24.75 14.51
CA CYS A 309 -43.94 -23.59 15.40
C CYS A 309 -42.68 -22.72 15.48
N ASP A 310 -41.69 -23.00 14.63
CA ASP A 310 -40.35 -22.40 14.61
C ASP A 310 -39.55 -22.46 15.92
N GLY A 311 -40.09 -23.12 16.95
CA GLY A 311 -39.45 -23.30 18.24
C GLY A 311 -38.25 -24.25 18.22
N GLU A 312 -37.44 -24.18 19.27
CA GLU A 312 -36.24 -25.00 19.45
C GLU A 312 -36.56 -26.51 19.44
N MET A 313 -35.75 -27.30 18.72
CA MET A 313 -35.82 -28.77 18.72
C MET A 313 -34.69 -29.40 19.52
N ILE A 314 -35.00 -30.51 20.20
CA ILE A 314 -34.06 -31.29 21.01
C ILE A 314 -34.02 -32.74 20.54
N LYS A 315 -32.85 -33.38 20.62
CA LYS A 315 -32.67 -34.78 20.22
C LYS A 315 -33.35 -35.70 21.24
N LYS A 316 -34.27 -36.54 20.78
CA LYS A 316 -35.02 -37.54 21.56
C LYS A 316 -34.85 -38.93 20.94
N MET A 317 -35.07 -39.98 21.73
CA MET A 317 -35.07 -41.37 21.27
C MET A 317 -36.52 -41.86 21.11
N GLY A 318 -36.84 -42.47 19.98
CA GLY A 318 -38.13 -43.08 19.74
C GLY A 318 -38.30 -44.33 20.62
N ARG A 319 -39.37 -44.38 21.41
CA ARG A 319 -39.63 -45.52 22.32
C ARG A 319 -39.90 -46.82 21.57
N GLU A 320 -40.54 -46.75 20.40
CA GLU A 320 -40.87 -47.92 19.57
C GLU A 320 -39.79 -48.23 18.53
N SER A 321 -39.17 -47.22 17.94
CA SER A 321 -38.21 -47.39 16.84
C SER A 321 -36.76 -47.52 17.30
N GLY A 322 -36.44 -47.14 18.54
CA GLY A 322 -35.06 -47.09 19.06
C GLY A 322 -34.14 -46.09 18.35
N LYS A 323 -34.67 -45.31 17.40
CA LYS A 323 -33.90 -44.36 16.59
C LYS A 323 -33.97 -42.96 17.19
N ALA A 324 -32.87 -42.21 17.04
CA ALA A 324 -32.81 -40.82 17.44
C ALA A 324 -33.55 -39.92 16.43
N PHE A 325 -34.29 -38.93 16.93
CA PHE A 325 -35.00 -37.93 16.14
C PHE A 325 -34.95 -36.57 16.84
N TRP A 326 -35.14 -35.48 16.10
CA TRP A 326 -35.34 -34.15 16.67
C TRP A 326 -36.81 -33.96 17.02
N GLY A 327 -37.14 -33.61 18.26
CA GLY A 327 -38.50 -33.31 18.70
C GLY A 327 -38.61 -31.89 19.27
N CYS A 328 -39.73 -31.21 19.04
CA CYS A 328 -39.96 -29.88 19.57
C CYS A 328 -39.85 -29.85 21.10
N LYS A 329 -39.19 -28.82 21.65
CA LYS A 329 -39.06 -28.58 23.10
C LYS A 329 -40.42 -28.34 23.76
N ALA A 330 -41.36 -27.74 23.03
CA ALA A 330 -42.71 -27.44 23.52
C ALA A 330 -43.64 -28.66 23.57
N TYR A 331 -43.18 -29.90 23.34
CA TYR A 331 -44.03 -31.08 23.54
C TYR A 331 -44.52 -31.17 25.00
N PRO A 332 -45.82 -31.43 25.28
CA PRO A 332 -46.84 -31.94 24.36
C PRO A 332 -47.64 -30.90 23.56
N THR A 333 -47.44 -29.59 23.78
CA THR A 333 -48.20 -28.54 23.09
C THR A 333 -47.80 -28.38 21.61
N CYS A 334 -46.59 -28.79 21.24
CA CYS A 334 -46.19 -28.98 19.84
C CYS A 334 -45.57 -30.37 19.63
N ASN A 335 -46.07 -31.12 18.64
CA ASN A 335 -45.62 -32.47 18.30
C ASN A 335 -44.71 -32.54 17.06
N GLY A 336 -44.10 -31.42 16.66
CA GLY A 336 -43.18 -31.41 15.52
C GLY A 336 -41.95 -32.31 15.76
N SER A 337 -41.62 -33.13 14.77
CA SER A 337 -40.46 -34.01 14.79
C SER A 337 -39.77 -34.09 13.42
N ILE A 338 -38.45 -34.33 13.42
CA ILE A 338 -37.64 -34.55 12.21
C ILE A 338 -36.78 -35.80 12.46
N SER A 339 -36.80 -36.76 11.52
CA SER A 339 -35.95 -37.95 11.58
C SER A 339 -34.52 -37.61 11.15
N ILE A 340 -33.53 -38.17 11.86
CA ILE A 340 -32.10 -37.90 11.60
C ILE A 340 -31.60 -38.63 10.33
N ASP A 341 -32.35 -39.61 9.82
CA ASP A 341 -31.93 -40.48 8.70
C ASP A 341 -32.05 -39.84 7.29
N LEU A 342 -32.60 -38.63 7.14
CA LEU A 342 -32.86 -38.00 5.82
C LEU A 342 -31.82 -36.98 5.34
N GLU A 343 -30.75 -36.72 6.09
CA GLU A 343 -29.76 -35.68 5.74
C GLU A 343 -28.61 -36.14 4.83
N LYS A 344 -28.55 -37.41 4.40
CA LYS A 344 -27.51 -37.89 3.46
C LYS A 344 -27.81 -37.72 1.97
N GLY A 345 -28.85 -36.96 1.60
CA GLY A 345 -29.39 -37.01 0.24
C GLY A 345 -29.81 -35.68 -0.39
N ARG A 346 -29.08 -34.57 -0.19
CA ARG A 346 -29.23 -33.36 -1.04
C ARG A 346 -27.87 -32.70 -1.29
N GLY A 347 -27.05 -33.34 -2.12
CA GLY A 347 -26.05 -32.65 -2.91
C GLY A 347 -26.72 -31.93 -4.07
N ASN A 348 -26.31 -30.69 -4.33
CA ASN A 348 -26.75 -29.84 -5.44
C ASN A 348 -26.96 -30.61 -6.76
N LYS A 349 -28.15 -30.47 -7.33
CA LYS A 349 -28.36 -30.37 -8.77
C LYS A 349 -28.73 -28.93 -9.07
#